data_AF-A0A923V216-F1
#
_entry.id   AF-A0A923V216-F1
#
_cell.length_a   1.000
_cell.length_b   1.000
_cell.length_c   1.000
_cell.angle_alpha   90.00
_cell.angle_beta   90.00
_cell.angle_gamma   90.00
#
_symmetry.space_group_name_H-M   'P 1'
#
loop_
_entity.id
_entity.type
_entity.pdbx_description
1 polymer ?
#
loop_
_entity_poly.entity_id
_entity_poly.type
_entity_poly.pdbx_seq_one_letter_code
_entity_poly.pdbx_strand_id
1 'polypeptide(L)' 'MNRLQQLFQNKKKNILSIYYTAGYPNLNDTLKIAEALEKAGADFMEIGFPYSDPVADGPVIQASSKQS' A
#
# COMPACT_ATOMS: atom_id res chain seq x y z
N MET A 1 17.86 14.45 -3.24
CA MET A 1 16.44 14.58 -2.82
C MET A 1 15.73 13.29 -3.18
N ASN A 2 14.92 12.71 -2.29
CA ASN A 2 14.24 11.42 -2.56
C ASN A 2 12.87 11.63 -3.23
N ARG A 3 12.26 10.54 -3.72
CA ARG A 3 10.98 10.58 -4.46
C ARG A 3 9.84 11.20 -3.64
N LEU A 4 9.76 10.92 -2.34
CA LEU A 4 8.73 11.48 -1.45
C LEU A 4 8.91 12.99 -1.26
N GLN A 5 10.15 13.45 -1.04
CA GLN A 5 10.46 14.87 -0.95
C GLN A 5 10.08 15.60 -2.24
N GLN A 6 10.37 15.01 -3.40
CA GLN A 6 9.98 15.57 -4.69
C GLN A 6 8.45 15.63 -4.86
N LEU A 7 7.73 14.58 -4.46
CA LEU A 7 6.27 14.55 -4.47
C LEU A 7 5.67 15.69 -3.64
N PHE A 8 6.09 15.84 -2.38
CA PHE A 8 5.58 16.89 -1.48
C PHE A 8 6.00 18.31 -1.88
N GLN A 9 7.03 18.45 -2.72
CA GLN A 9 7.38 19.72 -3.33
C GLN A 9 6.47 20.06 -4.49
N ASN A 10 6.19 19.10 -5.37
CA ASN A 10 5.40 19.31 -6.59
C ASN A 10 3.89 19.36 -6.33
N LYS A 11 3.40 18.62 -5.33
CA LYS A 11 1.97 18.53 -5.00
C LYS A 11 1.77 18.94 -3.54
N LYS A 12 0.96 19.99 -3.33
CA LYS A 12 0.74 20.60 -1.99
C LYS A 12 -0.54 20.18 -1.30
N LYS A 13 -1.50 19.62 -2.03
CA LYS A 13 -2.83 19.23 -1.54
C LYS A 13 -3.31 17.97 -2.27
N ASN A 14 -4.28 17.29 -1.66
CA ASN A 14 -4.96 16.11 -2.24
C ASN A 14 -3.98 14.99 -2.63
N ILE A 15 -3.00 14.72 -1.76
CA ILE A 15 -2.08 13.60 -1.93
C ILE A 15 -2.80 12.34 -1.48
N LEU A 16 -2.86 11.36 -2.38
CA LEU A 16 -3.48 10.08 -2.19
C LEU A 16 -2.41 9.02 -1.89
N SER A 17 -2.37 8.60 -0.62
CA SER A 17 -1.65 7.39 -0.20
C SER A 17 -2.62 6.23 -0.19
N ILE A 18 -2.18 5.07 -0.67
CA ILE A 18 -2.96 3.83 -0.59
C ILE A 18 -2.12 2.73 0.05
N TYR A 19 -2.66 2.15 1.11
CA TYR A 19 -2.11 0.96 1.75
C TYR A 19 -2.75 -0.31 1.20
N TYR A 20 -1.93 -1.34 0.98
CA TYR A 20 -2.39 -2.69 0.70
C TYR A 20 -1.38 -3.74 1.17
N THR A 21 -1.86 -4.96 1.41
CA THR A 21 -1.04 -6.06 1.92
C THR A 21 -0.45 -6.87 0.78
N ALA A 22 0.87 -7.09 0.81
CA ALA A 22 1.54 -7.95 -0.16
C ALA A 22 1.05 -9.40 -0.02
N GLY A 23 0.84 -10.08 -1.14
CA GLY A 23 0.37 -11.46 -1.20
C GLY A 23 -1.15 -11.63 -1.07
N TYR A 24 -1.89 -10.55 -0.82
CA TYR A 24 -3.35 -10.57 -0.72
C TYR A 24 -3.99 -9.86 -1.93
N PRO A 25 -5.08 -10.39 -2.52
CA PRO A 25 -5.82 -11.60 -2.13
C PRO A 25 -5.17 -12.92 -2.59
N ASN A 26 -4.21 -12.88 -3.53
CA ASN A 26 -3.41 -14.03 -3.93
C ASN A 26 -1.93 -13.63 -3.97
N LEU A 27 -1.03 -14.61 -3.74
CA LEU A 27 0.42 -14.42 -3.63
C LEU A 27 1.03 -13.54 -4.74
N ASN A 28 0.53 -13.68 -5.98
CA ASN A 28 1.04 -13.02 -7.17
C ASN A 28 0.31 -11.71 -7.53
N ASP A 29 -0.63 -11.24 -6.72
CA ASP A 29 -1.45 -10.06 -7.03
C ASP A 29 -0.81 -8.75 -6.56
N THR A 30 0.23 -8.79 -5.71
CA THR A 30 0.93 -7.60 -5.19
C THR A 30 1.32 -6.61 -6.30
N LEU A 31 1.91 -7.12 -7.40
CA LEU A 31 2.34 -6.27 -8.52
C LEU A 31 1.15 -5.76 -9.34
N LYS A 32 0.15 -6.62 -9.60
CA LYS A 32 -1.05 -6.22 -10.34
C LYS A 32 -1.80 -5.10 -9.62
N ILE A 33 -1.89 -5.17 -8.29
CA ILE A 33 -2.50 -4.13 -7.47
C ILE A 33 -1.68 -2.85 -7.57
N ALA A 34 -0.35 -2.91 -7.42
CA ALA A 34 0.52 -1.75 -7.55
C ALA A 34 0.32 -1.01 -8.88
N GLU A 35 0.34 -1.75 -10.00
CA GLU A 35 0.14 -1.20 -11.34
C GLU A 35 -1.26 -0.60 -11.52
N ALA A 36 -2.29 -1.23 -10.95
CA ALA A 36 -3.65 -0.72 -11.00
C ALA A 36 -3.79 0.59 -10.20
N LEU A 37 -3.18 0.67 -9.01
CA LEU A 37 -3.19 1.86 -8.16
C LEU A 37 -2.41 3.02 -8.78
N GLU A 38 -1.27 2.75 -9.41
CA GLU A 38 -0.52 3.73 -10.18
C GLU A 38 -1.39 4.32 -11.31
N LYS A 39 -2.03 3.47 -12.12
CA LYS A 39 -2.92 3.89 -13.20
C LYS A 39 -4.16 4.66 -12.70
N ALA A 40 -4.64 4.35 -11.50
CA ALA A 40 -5.75 5.04 -10.85
C ALA A 40 -5.35 6.41 -10.26
N GLY A 41 -4.05 6.75 -10.24
CA GLY A 41 -3.55 8.05 -9.79
C GLY A 41 -3.16 8.10 -8.31
N ALA A 42 -2.80 6.97 -7.70
CA ALA A 42 -2.16 6.99 -6.38
C ALA A 42 -0.83 7.75 -6.45
N ASP A 43 -0.59 8.68 -5.53
CA ASP A 43 0.65 9.46 -5.51
C ASP A 43 1.82 8.66 -4.93
N PHE A 44 1.50 7.84 -3.92
CA PHE A 44 2.40 6.83 -3.39
C PHE A 44 1.61 5.68 -2.78
N MET A 45 2.30 4.57 -2.54
CA MET A 45 1.73 3.33 -2.04
C MET A 45 2.49 2.86 -0.81
N GLU A 46 1.76 2.25 0.11
CA GLU A 46 2.28 1.61 1.31
C GLU A 46 2.03 0.11 1.18
N ILE A 47 3.11 -0.66 1.06
CA ILE A 47 3.02 -2.11 0.90
C ILE A 47 3.25 -2.75 2.28
N GLY A 48 2.17 -3.29 2.85
CA GLY A 48 2.21 -4.03 4.10
C GLY A 48 2.82 -5.41 3.91
N PHE A 49 3.84 -5.74 4.70
CA PHE A 49 4.35 -7.10 4.77
C PHE A 49 3.49 -7.92 5.76
N PRO A 50 3.02 -9.11 5.36
CA PRO A 50 2.28 -10.00 6.26
C PRO A 50 3.08 -10.31 7.52
N TYR A 51 2.41 -10.24 8.67
CA TYR A 51 3.01 -10.52 9.98
C TYR A 51 2.13 -11.48 10.77
N SER A 52 2.74 -12.37 11.55
CA SER A 52 2.02 -13.41 12.31
C SER A 52 1.16 -12.81 13.44
N ASP A 53 1.66 -11.76 14.09
CA ASP A 53 1.04 -11.15 15.27
C ASP A 53 0.81 -9.63 15.11
N PRO A 54 -0.07 -9.20 14.20
CA PRO A 54 -0.30 -7.79 13.89
C PRO A 54 -1.18 -7.11 14.97
N VAL A 55 -0.62 -6.89 16.15
CA VAL A 55 -1.33 -6.34 17.32
C VAL A 55 -1.71 -4.85 17.18
N ALA A 56 -1.04 -4.13 16.28
CA ALA A 56 -1.28 -2.70 16.04
C ALA A 56 -2.33 -2.44 14.94
N ASP A 57 -2.69 -3.46 14.17
CA ASP A 57 -3.56 -3.31 12.99
C ASP A 57 -5.03 -3.56 13.34
N GLY A 58 -5.94 -2.94 12.59
CA GLY A 58 -7.38 -3.22 12.69
C GLY A 58 -7.77 -4.59 12.11
N PRO A 59 -8.97 -5.11 12.42
CA PRO A 59 -9.38 -6.48 12.06
C PRO A 59 -9.33 -6.77 10.55
N VAL A 60 -9.58 -5.78 9.69
CA VAL A 60 -9.49 -5.93 8.23
C VAL A 60 -8.05 -6.15 7.77
N ILE A 61 -7.12 -5.34 8.28
CA ILE A 61 -5.70 -5.45 7.92
C ILE A 61 -5.13 -6.75 8.51
N GLN A 62 -5.44 -7.06 9.78
CA GLN A 62 -5.05 -8.33 10.39
C GLN A 62 -5.54 -9.54 9.58
N ALA A 63 -6.78 -9.51 9.07
CA ALA A 63 -7.33 -10.58 8.25
C ALA A 63 -6.56 -10.73 6.92
N SER A 64 -6.23 -9.62 6.26
CA SER A 64 -5.44 -9.65 5.03
C SER A 64 -4.02 -10.19 5.26
N SER A 65 -3.38 -9.86 6.38
CA SER A 65 -2.04 -10.35 6.77
C SER A 65 -2.03 -11.84 7.11
N LYS A 66 -3.15 -12.40 7.59
CA LYS A 66 -3.28 -13.84 7.87
C LYS A 66 -3.59 -14.67 6.61
N GLN A 67 -4.09 -14.03 5.56
CA GLN A 67 -4.55 -14.67 4.32
C GLN A 67 -3.61 -14.45 3.12
N SER A 68 -2.52 -13.71 3.33
CA SER A 68 -1.53 -13.39 2.30
C SER A 68 -0.49 -14.47 2.09
#